data_AF-A0A953PRB1-F1
#
_entry.id   AF-A0A953PRB1-F1
#
_cell.length_a   1.000
_cell.length_b   1.000
_cell.length_c   1.000
_cell.angle_alpha   90.00
_cell.angle_beta   90.00
_cell.angle_gamma   90.00
#
_symmetry.space_group_name_H-M   'P 1'
#
loop_
_entity.id
_entity.type
_entity.pdbx_description
1 polymer ?
#
loop_
_entity_poly.entity_id
_entity_poly.type
_entity_poly.pdbx_seq_one_letter_code
_entity_poly.pdbx_strand_id
1 'polypeptide(L)'
;MHPNETTIHDYVDDALDAGARAEVDRHLETCPACRLLVDDLRELRHVAGSLDLREPPARAWSRIERAIRLEPKDTRLQGARFGESRRARFASMGGARYAWLAAAAALVIATGVGLRFYTTHRPDTAAVSTTDGTAPAVASAAAQSIEAELREAESHYEKAIKGLEQITSSEQNTLDPGTAATLQKNLAVIDQAISESRAALHAQPDSEPAQQSLLDSFKTKIALLQDTVALINEMRKGNEAGAARIVSGLKPKG
;
A
#
# COMPACT_ATOMS: atom_id res chain seq x y z
N MET A 1 28.25 6.20 -8.47
CA MET A 1 26.84 6.03 -8.87
C MET A 1 26.61 4.54 -9.04
N HIS A 2 25.67 3.97 -8.29
CA HIS A 2 25.39 2.53 -8.31
C HIS A 2 24.22 2.23 -9.27
N PRO A 3 24.18 1.03 -9.88
CA PRO A 3 22.97 0.54 -10.56
C PRO A 3 21.79 0.56 -9.59
N ASN A 4 20.60 0.81 -10.10
CA ASN A 4 19.41 0.73 -9.28
C ASN A 4 19.14 -0.73 -8.86
N GLU A 5 18.36 -0.91 -7.79
CA GLU A 5 18.05 -2.21 -7.21
C GLU A 5 17.44 -3.17 -8.22
N THR A 6 16.45 -2.72 -9.00
CA THR A 6 15.78 -3.55 -10.02
C THR A 6 16.76 -4.09 -11.06
N THR A 7 17.69 -3.27 -11.54
CA THR A 7 18.72 -3.69 -12.51
C THR A 7 19.66 -4.74 -11.93
N ILE A 8 19.98 -4.68 -10.62
CA ILE A 8 20.77 -5.72 -9.96
C ILE A 8 19.98 -7.03 -9.86
N HIS A 9 18.69 -6.99 -9.52
CA HIS A 9 17.84 -8.18 -9.52
C HIS A 9 17.71 -8.81 -10.92
N ASP A 10 17.43 -8.00 -11.94
CA ASP A 10 17.33 -8.46 -13.33
C ASP A 10 18.66 -9.05 -13.82
N TYR A 11 19.80 -8.50 -13.37
CA TYR A 11 21.13 -9.05 -13.64
C TYR A 11 21.32 -10.43 -13.02
N VAL A 12 20.93 -10.60 -11.74
CA VAL A 12 21.01 -11.89 -11.05
C VAL A 12 20.10 -12.92 -11.72
N ASP A 13 18.87 -12.55 -12.09
CA ASP A 13 17.86 -13.42 -12.71
C ASP A 13 18.07 -13.69 -14.21
N ASP A 14 19.19 -13.24 -14.76
CA ASP A 14 19.55 -13.37 -16.18
C ASP A 14 18.53 -12.74 -17.15
N ALA A 15 17.79 -11.74 -16.70
CA ALA A 15 16.69 -11.09 -17.42
C ALA A 15 17.11 -9.84 -18.22
N LEU A 16 18.36 -9.38 -18.07
CA LEU A 16 18.89 -8.24 -18.82
C LEU A 16 19.26 -8.59 -20.26
N ASP A 17 19.11 -7.60 -21.16
CA ASP A 17 19.71 -7.68 -22.49
C ASP A 17 21.24 -7.60 -22.44
N ALA A 18 21.90 -7.94 -23.55
CA ALA A 18 23.35 -8.02 -23.62
C ALA A 18 24.06 -6.67 -23.34
N GLY A 19 23.44 -5.54 -23.72
CA GLY A 19 24.01 -4.21 -23.49
C GLY A 19 23.92 -3.81 -22.02
N ALA A 20 22.74 -3.95 -21.43
CA ALA A 20 22.53 -3.67 -20.01
C ALA A 20 23.39 -4.58 -19.11
N ARG A 21 23.51 -5.86 -19.44
CA ARG A 21 24.38 -6.80 -18.71
C ARG A 21 25.84 -6.35 -18.72
N ALA A 22 26.38 -5.99 -19.89
CA ALA A 22 27.76 -5.52 -20.01
C ALA A 22 28.05 -4.23 -19.24
N GLU A 23 27.03 -3.37 -19.04
CA GLU A 23 27.15 -2.19 -18.19
C GLU A 23 27.26 -2.54 -16.70
N VAL A 24 26.44 -3.47 -16.23
CA VAL A 24 26.51 -3.97 -14.85
C VAL A 24 27.84 -4.70 -14.62
N ASP A 25 28.29 -5.55 -15.53
CA ASP A 25 29.58 -6.26 -15.42
C ASP A 25 30.74 -5.29 -15.21
N ARG A 26 30.83 -4.23 -16.02
CA ARG A 26 31.85 -3.18 -15.89
C ARG A 26 31.76 -2.44 -14.55
N HIS A 27 30.54 -2.25 -14.02
CA HIS A 27 30.35 -1.68 -12.70
C HIS A 27 30.87 -2.61 -11.60
N LEU A 28 30.59 -3.92 -11.71
CA LEU A 28 31.03 -4.92 -10.73
C LEU A 28 32.56 -5.04 -10.66
N GLU A 29 33.27 -4.84 -11.78
CA GLU A 29 34.74 -4.79 -11.78
C GLU A 29 35.30 -3.69 -10.86
N THR A 30 34.58 -2.57 -10.73
CA THR A 30 35.06 -1.38 -10.01
C THR A 30 34.42 -1.18 -8.64
N CYS A 31 33.27 -1.80 -8.37
CA CYS A 31 32.51 -1.60 -7.14
C CYS A 31 32.45 -2.88 -6.27
N PRO A 32 33.19 -2.94 -5.15
CA PRO A 32 33.14 -4.09 -4.23
C PRO A 32 31.78 -4.26 -3.55
N ALA A 33 31.08 -3.17 -3.22
CA ALA A 33 29.77 -3.23 -2.56
C ALA A 33 28.71 -3.89 -3.45
N CYS A 34 28.66 -3.56 -4.74
CA CYS A 34 27.73 -4.19 -5.68
C CYS A 34 28.10 -5.65 -5.96
N ARG A 35 29.38 -6.02 -5.91
CA ARG A 35 29.80 -7.44 -5.99
C ARG A 35 29.27 -8.25 -4.83
N LEU A 36 29.46 -7.77 -3.60
CA LEU A 36 28.93 -8.42 -2.39
C LEU A 36 27.41 -8.61 -2.48
N LEU A 37 26.67 -7.57 -2.87
CA LEU A 37 25.22 -7.67 -3.04
C LEU A 37 24.82 -8.73 -4.07
N VAL A 38 25.49 -8.76 -5.23
CA VAL A 38 25.21 -9.77 -6.27
C VAL A 38 25.52 -11.18 -5.79
N ASP A 39 26.62 -11.35 -5.05
CA ASP A 39 27.02 -12.65 -4.50
C ASP A 39 26.01 -13.13 -3.43
N ASP A 40 25.58 -12.25 -2.53
CA ASP A 40 24.54 -12.54 -1.53
C ASP A 40 23.20 -12.95 -2.19
N LEU A 41 22.77 -12.23 -3.23
CA LEU A 41 21.56 -12.55 -3.97
C LEU A 41 21.66 -13.89 -4.73
N ARG A 42 22.84 -14.20 -5.29
CA ARG A 42 23.11 -15.49 -5.95
C ARG A 42 23.08 -16.64 -4.95
N GLU A 43 23.62 -16.44 -3.75
CA GLU A 43 23.57 -17.42 -2.67
C GLU A 43 22.13 -17.66 -2.20
N LEU A 44 21.35 -16.60 -1.98
CA LEU A 44 19.93 -16.72 -1.62
C LEU A 44 19.14 -17.50 -2.68
N ARG A 45 19.40 -17.24 -3.96
CA ARG A 45 18.77 -18.00 -5.05
C ARG A 45 19.20 -19.46 -5.04
N HIS A 46 20.46 -19.76 -4.75
CA HIS A 46 20.95 -21.13 -4.64
C HIS A 46 20.26 -21.88 -3.50
N VAL A 47 20.18 -21.27 -2.31
CA VAL A 47 19.48 -21.83 -1.15
C VAL A 47 17.99 -22.02 -1.45
N ALA A 48 17.32 -21.02 -2.02
CA ALA A 48 15.91 -21.12 -2.39
C ALA A 48 15.65 -22.23 -3.43
N GLY A 49 16.58 -22.43 -4.37
CA GLY A 49 16.51 -23.51 -5.35
C GLY A 49 16.68 -24.91 -4.78
N SER A 50 17.24 -25.04 -3.57
CA SER A 50 17.39 -26.32 -2.87
C SER A 50 16.14 -26.76 -2.09
N LEU A 51 15.13 -25.89 -2.00
CA LEU A 51 13.87 -26.19 -1.33
C LEU A 51 13.10 -27.28 -2.08
N ASP A 52 12.35 -28.10 -1.34
CA ASP A 52 11.52 -29.15 -1.93
C ASP A 52 10.52 -28.59 -2.96
N LEU A 53 10.63 -29.06 -4.21
CA LEU A 53 9.68 -28.69 -5.24
C LEU A 53 8.33 -29.35 -4.96
N ARG A 54 7.30 -28.52 -4.79
CA ARG A 54 5.94 -29.00 -4.59
C ARG A 54 5.25 -29.19 -5.94
N GLU A 55 4.79 -30.41 -6.19
CA GLU A 55 4.13 -30.71 -7.46
C GLU A 55 2.75 -30.01 -7.52
N PRO A 56 2.51 -29.16 -8.52
CA PRO A 56 1.22 -28.51 -8.68
C PRO A 56 0.15 -29.54 -9.06
N PRO A 57 -1.11 -29.40 -8.64
CA PRO A 57 -2.16 -30.33 -9.00
C PRO A 57 -2.36 -30.33 -10.52
N ALA A 58 -2.62 -31.50 -11.13
CA ALA A 58 -2.71 -31.65 -12.60
C ALA A 58 -3.66 -30.65 -13.30
N ARG A 59 -4.71 -30.20 -12.60
CA ARG A 59 -5.66 -29.17 -13.08
C ARG A 59 -5.05 -27.77 -13.22
N ALA A 60 -3.93 -27.48 -12.57
CA ALA A 60 -3.25 -26.20 -12.66
C ALA A 60 -2.72 -25.97 -14.06
N TRP A 61 -2.10 -27.00 -14.66
CA TRP A 61 -1.54 -26.88 -16.00
C TRP A 61 -2.62 -26.69 -17.08
N SER A 62 -3.72 -27.43 -17.00
CA SER A 62 -4.84 -27.28 -17.94
C SER A 62 -5.53 -25.91 -17.84
N ARG A 63 -5.54 -25.29 -16.65
CA ARG A 63 -5.98 -23.90 -16.46
C ARG A 63 -5.03 -22.90 -17.08
N ILE A 64 -3.71 -23.08 -16.88
CA ILE A 64 -2.67 -22.20 -17.44
C ILE A 64 -2.69 -22.26 -18.97
N GLU A 65 -2.71 -23.47 -19.54
CA GLU A 65 -2.77 -23.66 -20.99
C GLU A 65 -4.01 -22.99 -21.59
N ARG A 66 -5.16 -23.14 -20.94
CA ARG A 66 -6.40 -22.49 -21.37
C ARG A 66 -6.28 -20.97 -21.28
N ALA A 67 -5.69 -20.43 -20.23
CA ALA A 67 -5.46 -18.99 -20.08
C ALA A 67 -4.56 -18.45 -21.21
N ILE A 68 -3.41 -19.09 -21.44
CA ILE A 68 -2.45 -18.69 -22.50
C ILE A 68 -3.08 -18.77 -23.90
N ARG A 69 -3.94 -19.76 -24.15
CA ARG A 69 -4.63 -19.93 -25.43
C ARG A 69 -5.71 -18.87 -25.67
N LEU A 70 -6.38 -18.44 -24.59
CA LEU A 70 -7.45 -17.45 -24.64
C LEU A 70 -6.94 -16.00 -24.55
N GLU A 71 -5.65 -15.79 -24.24
CA GLU A 71 -5.04 -14.46 -24.23
C GLU A 71 -5.01 -13.85 -25.65
N PRO A 72 -5.63 -12.68 -25.84
CA PRO A 72 -5.52 -11.92 -27.09
C PRO A 72 -4.04 -11.62 -27.41
N LYS A 73 -3.65 -11.71 -28.69
CA LYS A 73 -2.27 -11.43 -29.13
C LYS A 73 -1.80 -10.02 -28.75
N ASP A 74 -2.72 -9.07 -28.60
CA ASP A 74 -2.44 -7.69 -28.18
C ASP A 74 -2.02 -7.56 -26.70
N THR A 75 -2.30 -8.58 -25.88
CA THR A 75 -1.90 -8.66 -24.47
C THR A 75 -0.46 -9.16 -24.31
N ARG A 76 0.06 -9.98 -25.26
CA ARG A 76 1.46 -10.47 -25.21
C ARG A 76 2.50 -9.36 -25.33
N LEU A 77 2.20 -8.30 -26.10
CA LEU A 77 3.06 -7.13 -26.22
C LEU A 77 3.03 -6.23 -24.95
N GLN A 78 2.08 -6.45 -24.04
CA GLN A 78 2.01 -5.77 -22.75
C GLN A 78 2.73 -6.57 -21.66
N GLY A 79 2.79 -7.90 -21.79
CA GLY A 79 3.58 -8.78 -20.92
C GLY A 79 5.09 -8.54 -20.98
N ALA A 80 5.64 -8.27 -22.17
CA ALA A 80 7.05 -7.90 -22.31
C ALA A 80 7.37 -6.46 -21.85
N ARG A 81 6.37 -5.70 -21.39
CA ARG A 81 6.49 -4.29 -20.96
C ARG A 81 6.09 -4.08 -19.49
N PHE A 82 6.11 -5.14 -18.68
CA PHE A 82 5.78 -5.08 -17.26
C PHE A 82 6.73 -4.18 -16.43
N GLY A 83 7.89 -3.78 -16.97
CA GLY A 83 8.80 -2.82 -16.34
C GLY A 83 8.51 -1.33 -16.62
N GLU A 84 8.05 -0.97 -17.83
CA GLU A 84 8.10 0.44 -18.28
C GLU A 84 6.73 1.13 -18.42
N SER A 85 5.62 0.39 -18.47
CA SER A 85 4.36 0.94 -19.00
C SER A 85 3.29 1.31 -17.97
N ARG A 86 3.59 1.31 -16.66
CA ARG A 86 2.68 1.88 -15.63
C ARG A 86 2.69 3.41 -15.56
N ARG A 87 3.75 4.07 -16.04
CA ARG A 87 3.86 5.55 -16.00
C ARG A 87 3.12 6.27 -17.14
N ALA A 88 2.91 5.62 -18.30
CA ALA A 88 2.36 6.29 -19.47
C ALA A 88 0.81 6.27 -19.55
N ARG A 89 0.13 5.30 -18.91
CA ARG A 89 -1.34 5.19 -19.01
C ARG A 89 -2.12 6.05 -18.00
N PHE A 90 -1.48 6.56 -16.95
CA PHE A 90 -2.09 7.53 -16.03
C PHE A 90 -1.80 9.00 -16.41
N ALA A 91 -0.89 9.26 -17.35
CA ALA A 91 -0.49 10.62 -17.72
C ALA A 91 -1.36 11.26 -18.82
N SER A 92 -2.18 10.50 -19.57
CA SER A 92 -2.94 11.04 -20.71
C SER A 92 -4.44 11.28 -20.46
N MET A 93 -4.92 11.14 -19.22
CA MET A 93 -6.33 11.34 -18.88
C MET A 93 -6.53 12.24 -17.64
N GLY A 94 -5.89 13.41 -17.63
CA GLY A 94 -6.06 14.38 -16.53
C GLY A 94 -5.52 15.81 -16.74
N GLY A 95 -4.72 16.06 -17.78
CA GLY A 95 -3.96 17.33 -17.90
C GLY A 95 -4.74 18.59 -18.28
N ALA A 96 -5.94 18.48 -18.87
CA ALA A 96 -6.66 19.66 -19.39
C ALA A 96 -7.66 20.30 -18.41
N ARG A 97 -7.89 19.69 -17.24
CA ARG A 97 -8.99 20.07 -16.32
C ARG A 97 -8.54 20.77 -15.03
N TYR A 98 -7.23 20.81 -14.78
CA TYR A 98 -6.64 21.36 -13.55
C TYR A 98 -5.79 22.62 -13.76
N ALA A 99 -5.68 23.13 -14.99
CA ALA A 99 -4.91 24.35 -15.29
C ALA A 99 -5.48 25.61 -14.61
N TRP A 100 -6.77 25.63 -14.25
CA TRP A 100 -7.41 26.75 -13.54
C TRP A 100 -7.20 26.75 -12.02
N LEU A 101 -6.65 25.68 -11.43
CA LEU A 101 -6.39 25.61 -9.98
C LEU A 101 -4.95 26.02 -9.60
N ALA A 102 -4.05 26.18 -10.57
CA ALA A 102 -2.67 26.63 -10.33
C ALA A 102 -2.58 28.12 -9.94
N ALA A 103 -3.53 28.96 -10.34
CA ALA A 103 -3.56 30.38 -9.98
C ALA A 103 -3.96 30.62 -8.50
N ALA A 104 -4.76 29.72 -7.91
CA ALA A 104 -5.20 29.84 -6.51
C ALA A 104 -4.13 29.39 -5.52
N ALA A 105 -3.28 28.42 -5.89
CA ALA A 105 -2.21 27.91 -5.02
C ALA A 105 -1.10 28.95 -4.76
N ALA A 106 -0.82 29.84 -5.72
CA ALA A 106 0.20 30.88 -5.56
C ALA A 106 -0.16 31.92 -4.48
N LEU A 107 -1.45 32.22 -4.28
CA LEU A 107 -1.91 33.17 -3.26
C LEU A 107 -1.88 32.59 -1.83
N VAL A 108 -2.09 31.28 -1.69
CA VAL A 108 -2.04 30.60 -0.39
C VAL A 108 -0.59 30.42 0.08
N ILE A 109 0.35 30.16 -0.84
CA ILE A 109 1.77 30.07 -0.51
C ILE A 109 2.35 31.45 -0.12
N ALA A 110 1.93 32.52 -0.79
CA ALA A 110 2.37 33.88 -0.46
C ALA A 110 1.89 34.34 0.93
N THR A 111 0.69 33.92 1.37
CA THR A 111 0.15 34.26 2.69
C THR A 111 0.69 33.36 3.82
N GLY A 112 0.95 32.08 3.54
CA GLY A 112 1.55 31.15 4.50
C GLY A 112 3.02 31.46 4.85
N VAL A 113 3.82 31.89 3.86
CA VAL A 113 5.24 32.23 4.08
C VAL A 113 5.39 33.56 4.84
N GLY A 114 4.46 34.51 4.66
CA GLY A 114 4.45 35.79 5.39
C GLY A 114 4.22 35.65 6.89
N LEU A 115 3.34 34.72 7.32
CA LEU A 115 3.01 34.53 8.74
C LEU A 115 4.15 33.83 9.52
N ARG A 116 4.92 32.97 8.83
CA ARG A 116 6.06 32.27 9.41
C ARG A 116 7.29 33.17 9.62
N PHE A 117 7.48 34.18 8.77
CA PHE A 117 8.57 35.15 8.92
C PHE A 117 8.32 36.20 10.02
N TYR A 118 7.04 36.51 10.29
CA TYR A 118 6.67 37.52 11.31
C TYR A 118 6.76 36.97 12.74
N THR A 119 6.72 35.65 12.92
CA THR A 119 6.80 35.00 14.25
C THR A 119 8.23 34.65 14.68
N THR A 120 9.21 34.73 13.78
CA THR A 120 10.63 34.42 14.04
C THR A 120 11.50 35.62 14.43
N HIS A 121 10.95 36.83 14.49
CA HIS A 121 11.67 38.02 14.97
C HIS A 121 11.08 38.55 16.29
N ARG A 122 11.31 37.80 17.37
CA ARG A 122 11.38 38.35 18.72
C ARG A 122 12.81 38.16 19.25
N PRO A 123 13.57 39.24 19.52
CA PRO A 123 14.79 39.13 20.27
C PRO A 123 14.44 39.26 21.75
N ASP A 124 14.72 38.22 22.54
CA ASP A 124 14.91 38.40 23.97
C ASP A 124 16.15 37.62 24.41
N THR A 125 17.16 38.42 24.77
CA THR A 125 18.34 38.09 25.55
C THR A 125 17.97 37.69 26.98
N ALA A 126 18.44 36.54 27.46
CA ALA A 126 18.91 36.39 28.84
C ALA A 126 19.67 35.07 29.05
N ALA A 127 20.69 35.18 29.90
CA ALA A 127 21.75 34.25 30.22
C ALA A 127 21.34 32.93 30.93
N VAL A 128 22.14 31.89 30.65
CA VAL A 128 22.77 30.91 31.56
C VAL A 128 21.94 30.32 32.71
N SER A 129 21.78 28.99 32.68
CA SER A 129 22.10 28.11 33.81
C SER A 129 22.35 26.67 33.33
N THR A 130 23.53 26.17 33.66
CA THR A 130 23.93 24.75 33.68
C THR A 130 23.18 23.99 34.77
N THR A 131 22.65 22.80 34.51
CA THR A 131 22.84 21.56 35.32
C THR A 131 22.01 20.39 34.79
N ASP A 132 22.55 19.19 35.01
CA ASP A 132 22.03 17.85 34.75
C ASP A 132 20.55 17.60 35.10
N GLY A 133 19.94 16.68 34.35
CA GLY A 133 18.89 15.78 34.86
C GLY A 133 17.44 16.21 34.68
N THR A 134 16.88 16.10 33.46
CA THR A 134 15.41 16.00 33.25
C THR A 134 15.11 15.22 31.96
N ALA A 135 15.26 13.89 32.02
CA ALA A 135 14.97 12.96 30.92
C ALA A 135 13.50 12.49 30.74
N PRO A 136 12.49 12.76 31.61
CA PRO A 136 11.14 12.23 31.36
C PRO A 136 10.19 13.19 30.60
N ALA A 137 10.43 14.51 30.61
CA ALA A 137 9.47 15.47 30.04
C ALA A 137 9.50 15.58 28.51
N VAL A 138 10.69 15.45 27.89
CA VAL A 138 10.85 15.52 26.43
C VAL A 138 10.36 14.24 25.72
N ALA A 139 10.49 13.08 26.35
CA ALA A 139 9.96 11.82 25.85
C ALA A 139 8.41 11.80 25.85
N SER A 140 7.80 12.36 26.89
CA SER A 140 6.34 12.50 26.97
C SER A 140 5.78 13.44 25.89
N ALA A 141 6.48 14.52 25.54
CA ALA A 141 6.04 15.45 24.50
C ALA A 141 6.16 14.83 23.09
N ALA A 142 7.24 14.09 22.82
CA ALA A 142 7.42 13.36 21.55
C ALA A 142 6.37 12.25 21.37
N ALA A 143 6.13 11.44 22.40
CA ALA A 143 5.07 10.41 22.38
C ALA A 143 3.68 11.01 22.16
N GLN A 144 3.39 12.18 22.76
CA GLN A 144 2.13 12.91 22.53
C GLN A 144 1.99 13.41 21.09
N SER A 145 3.09 13.80 20.43
CA SER A 145 3.06 14.27 19.03
C SER A 145 2.82 13.13 18.04
N ILE A 146 3.45 11.97 18.24
CA ILE A 146 3.27 10.77 17.40
C ILE A 146 1.83 10.25 17.55
N GLU A 147 1.33 10.19 18.78
CA GLU A 147 -0.06 9.83 19.07
C GLU A 147 -1.07 10.79 18.41
N ALA A 148 -0.76 12.09 18.35
CA ALA A 148 -1.61 13.07 17.67
C ALA A 148 -1.62 12.88 16.15
N GLU A 149 -0.46 12.64 15.54
CA GLU A 149 -0.31 12.36 14.11
C GLU A 149 -1.04 11.06 13.72
N LEU A 150 -0.91 10.02 14.55
CA LEU A 150 -1.63 8.75 14.35
C LEU A 150 -3.14 8.94 14.44
N ARG A 151 -3.65 9.68 15.43
CA ARG A 151 -5.10 9.99 15.52
C ARG A 151 -5.62 10.78 14.33
N GLU A 152 -4.82 11.71 13.80
CA GLU A 152 -5.21 12.44 12.60
C GLU A 152 -5.37 11.49 11.41
N ALA A 153 -4.38 10.60 11.19
CA ALA A 153 -4.43 9.56 10.16
C ALA A 153 -5.63 8.61 10.36
N GLU A 154 -5.89 8.15 11.58
CA GLU A 154 -7.06 7.33 11.92
C GLU A 154 -8.37 8.03 11.55
N SER A 155 -8.50 9.33 11.86
CA SER A 155 -9.71 10.09 11.56
C SER A 155 -10.05 10.12 10.07
N HIS A 156 -9.02 10.11 9.20
CA HIS A 156 -9.22 10.05 7.76
C HIS A 156 -9.78 8.70 7.32
N TYR A 157 -9.27 7.60 7.86
CA TYR A 157 -9.80 6.26 7.59
C TYR A 157 -11.22 6.10 8.13
N GLU A 158 -11.51 6.55 9.35
CA GLU A 158 -12.84 6.49 9.94
C GLU A 158 -13.88 7.22 9.10
N LYS A 159 -13.55 8.42 8.58
CA LYS A 159 -14.44 9.17 7.69
C LYS A 159 -14.74 8.38 6.41
N ALA A 160 -13.73 7.77 5.81
CA ALA A 160 -13.89 6.97 4.60
C ALA A 160 -14.75 5.72 4.85
N ILE A 161 -14.48 5.01 5.96
CA ILE A 161 -15.22 3.83 6.39
C ILE A 161 -16.69 4.19 6.65
N LYS A 162 -16.95 5.25 7.41
CA LYS A 162 -18.31 5.69 7.72
C LYS A 162 -19.12 6.02 6.46
N GLY A 163 -18.50 6.67 5.48
CA GLY A 163 -19.13 6.93 4.18
C GLY A 163 -19.52 5.64 3.45
N LEU A 164 -18.61 4.67 3.41
CA LEU A 164 -18.83 3.36 2.78
C LEU A 164 -19.86 2.50 3.53
N GLU A 165 -19.85 2.53 4.86
CA GLU A 165 -20.83 1.84 5.71
C GLU A 165 -22.23 2.41 5.50
N GLN A 166 -22.36 3.73 5.35
CA GLN A 166 -23.65 4.36 5.10
C GLN A 166 -24.25 3.94 3.75
N ILE A 167 -23.42 3.87 2.70
CA ILE A 167 -23.84 3.36 1.38
C ILE A 167 -24.28 1.90 1.51
N THR A 168 -23.44 1.07 2.14
CA THR A 168 -23.68 -0.36 2.28
C THR A 168 -24.93 -0.66 3.12
N SER A 169 -25.14 0.05 4.23
CA SER A 169 -26.28 -0.17 5.14
C SER A 169 -27.61 0.22 4.48
N SER A 170 -27.62 1.26 3.66
CA SER A 170 -28.83 1.69 2.93
C SER A 170 -29.26 0.67 1.87
N GLU A 171 -28.30 -0.10 1.35
CA GLU A 171 -28.53 -1.06 0.26
C GLU A 171 -28.48 -2.52 0.74
N GLN A 172 -28.28 -2.77 2.04
CA GLN A 172 -28.08 -4.11 2.61
C GLN A 172 -29.28 -5.04 2.41
N ASN A 173 -30.49 -4.49 2.33
CA ASN A 173 -31.74 -5.22 2.06
C ASN A 173 -31.82 -5.82 0.64
N THR A 174 -30.87 -5.47 -0.25
CA THR A 174 -30.79 -6.04 -1.60
C THR A 174 -30.00 -7.35 -1.66
N LEU A 175 -29.22 -7.65 -0.61
CA LEU A 175 -28.43 -8.87 -0.49
C LEU A 175 -29.31 -10.04 -0.03
N ASP A 176 -28.97 -11.25 -0.44
CA ASP A 176 -29.62 -12.44 0.12
C ASP A 176 -29.23 -12.64 1.59
N PRO A 177 -30.09 -13.24 2.43
CA PRO A 177 -29.85 -13.36 3.87
C PRO A 177 -28.56 -14.12 4.22
N GLY A 178 -28.15 -15.09 3.40
CA GLY A 178 -26.95 -15.89 3.63
C GLY A 178 -25.66 -15.08 3.42
N THR A 179 -25.59 -14.32 2.33
CA THR A 179 -24.45 -13.43 2.07
C THR A 179 -24.39 -12.28 3.07
N ALA A 180 -25.53 -11.67 3.39
CA ALA A 180 -25.60 -10.60 4.39
C ALA A 180 -25.07 -11.07 5.76
N ALA A 181 -25.45 -12.27 6.21
CA ALA A 181 -24.95 -12.84 7.47
C ALA A 181 -23.43 -13.13 7.43
N THR A 182 -22.91 -13.58 6.29
CA THR A 182 -21.46 -13.82 6.12
C THR A 182 -20.67 -12.52 6.16
N LEU A 183 -21.14 -11.49 5.46
CA LEU A 183 -20.55 -10.15 5.47
C LEU A 183 -20.57 -9.56 6.88
N GLN A 184 -21.67 -9.66 7.60
CA GLN A 184 -21.79 -9.17 8.98
C GLN A 184 -20.77 -9.87 9.91
N LYS A 185 -20.60 -11.19 9.76
CA LYS A 185 -19.61 -11.94 10.55
C LYS A 185 -18.18 -11.49 10.23
N ASN A 186 -17.84 -11.32 8.95
CA ASN A 186 -16.52 -10.86 8.54
C ASN A 186 -16.25 -9.43 9.05
N LEU A 187 -17.24 -8.55 8.97
CA LEU A 187 -17.14 -7.18 9.46
C LEU A 187 -16.90 -7.16 10.98
N ALA A 188 -17.63 -7.98 11.74
CA ALA A 188 -17.45 -8.07 13.19
C ALA A 188 -16.04 -8.53 13.59
N VAL A 189 -15.43 -9.45 12.83
CA VAL A 189 -14.03 -9.89 13.07
C VAL A 189 -13.05 -8.73 12.83
N ILE A 190 -13.26 -7.94 11.77
CA ILE A 190 -12.41 -6.79 11.46
C ILE A 190 -12.58 -5.68 12.52
N ASP A 191 -13.81 -5.43 12.96
CA ASP A 191 -14.09 -4.44 14.01
C ASP A 191 -13.46 -4.82 15.35
N GLN A 192 -13.48 -6.12 15.67
CA GLN A 192 -12.77 -6.63 16.84
C GLN A 192 -11.26 -6.40 16.73
N ALA A 193 -10.65 -6.69 15.58
CA ALA A 193 -9.22 -6.45 15.34
C ALA A 193 -8.84 -4.95 15.46
N ILE A 194 -9.68 -4.05 14.96
CA ILE A 194 -9.49 -2.60 15.13
C ILE A 194 -9.52 -2.21 16.61
N SER A 195 -10.49 -2.74 17.36
CA SER A 195 -10.61 -2.46 18.80
C SER A 195 -9.41 -2.98 19.60
N GLU A 196 -8.91 -4.17 19.28
CA GLU A 196 -7.73 -4.76 19.92
C GLU A 196 -6.46 -3.97 19.62
N SER A 197 -6.25 -3.58 18.36
CA SER A 197 -5.10 -2.76 17.97
C SER A 197 -5.12 -1.38 18.63
N ARG A 198 -6.29 -0.76 18.77
CA ARG A 198 -6.46 0.49 19.53
C ARG A 198 -6.14 0.34 21.01
N ALA A 199 -6.64 -0.72 21.64
CA ALA A 199 -6.33 -1.02 23.03
C ALA A 199 -4.82 -1.24 23.24
N ALA A 200 -4.16 -1.92 22.29
CA ALA A 200 -2.72 -2.12 22.31
C ALA A 200 -1.95 -0.80 22.18
N LEU A 201 -2.37 0.10 21.28
CA LEU A 201 -1.76 1.43 21.11
C LEU A 201 -1.98 2.35 22.31
N HIS A 202 -3.13 2.26 22.97
CA HIS A 202 -3.35 2.97 24.23
C HIS A 202 -2.41 2.51 25.35
N ALA A 203 -2.07 1.22 25.39
CA ALA A 203 -1.13 0.68 26.36
C ALA A 203 0.34 0.96 25.97
N GLN A 204 0.66 0.91 24.68
CA GLN A 204 2.00 1.05 24.10
C GLN A 204 1.94 1.88 22.81
N PRO A 205 2.03 3.22 22.90
CA PRO A 205 1.91 4.11 21.73
C PRO A 205 2.99 3.89 20.67
N ASP A 206 4.20 3.54 21.10
CA ASP A 206 5.36 3.33 20.21
C ASP A 206 5.41 1.89 19.62
N SER A 207 4.33 1.11 19.75
CA SER A 207 4.27 -0.27 19.26
C SER A 207 4.03 -0.31 17.75
N GLU A 208 5.12 -0.39 16.98
CA GLU A 208 5.10 -0.61 15.53
C GLU A 208 4.16 -1.77 15.10
N PRO A 209 4.17 -2.96 15.73
CA PRO A 209 3.25 -4.04 15.35
C PRO A 209 1.77 -3.66 15.51
N ALA A 210 1.42 -2.90 16.55
CA ALA A 210 0.04 -2.47 16.78
C ALA A 210 -0.40 -1.40 15.77
N GLN A 211 0.51 -0.47 15.40
CA GLN A 211 0.27 0.52 14.35
C GLN A 211 0.02 -0.16 13.00
N GLN A 212 0.87 -1.13 12.63
CA GLN A 212 0.71 -1.89 11.39
C GLN A 212 -0.59 -2.70 11.38
N SER A 213 -0.90 -3.41 12.48
CA SER A 213 -2.14 -4.18 12.61
C SER A 213 -3.39 -3.32 12.47
N LEU A 214 -3.38 -2.11 13.05
CA LEU A 214 -4.49 -1.16 12.93
C LEU A 214 -4.68 -0.72 11.46
N LEU A 215 -3.61 -0.32 10.79
CA LEU A 215 -3.65 0.11 9.38
C LEU A 215 -4.14 -1.00 8.46
N ASP A 216 -3.68 -2.22 8.66
CA ASP A 216 -4.09 -3.36 7.85
C ASP A 216 -5.54 -3.75 8.09
N SER A 217 -6.03 -3.62 9.33
CA SER A 217 -7.44 -3.79 9.65
C SER A 217 -8.32 -2.75 8.95
N PHE A 218 -7.90 -1.47 8.90
CA PHE A 218 -8.62 -0.44 8.15
C PHE A 218 -8.64 -0.70 6.64
N LYS A 219 -7.50 -1.06 6.04
CA LYS A 219 -7.44 -1.42 4.61
C LYS A 219 -8.39 -2.58 4.30
N THR A 220 -8.40 -3.59 5.16
CA THR A 220 -9.28 -4.77 5.01
C THR A 220 -10.75 -4.37 5.12
N LYS A 221 -11.11 -3.50 6.07
CA LYS A 221 -12.48 -2.98 6.21
C LYS A 221 -12.94 -2.22 4.97
N ILE A 222 -12.09 -1.34 4.44
CA ILE A 222 -12.39 -0.56 3.23
C ILE A 222 -12.57 -1.48 2.03
N ALA A 223 -11.68 -2.44 1.81
CA ALA A 223 -11.78 -3.40 0.72
C ALA A 223 -13.10 -4.20 0.79
N LEU A 224 -13.45 -4.70 1.99
CA LEU A 224 -14.70 -5.44 2.21
C LEU A 224 -15.93 -4.59 1.87
N LEU A 225 -15.96 -3.32 2.29
CA LEU A 225 -17.08 -2.42 1.99
C LEU A 225 -17.15 -2.07 0.50
N GLN A 226 -16.01 -1.85 -0.17
CA GLN A 226 -15.96 -1.61 -1.61
C GLN A 226 -16.46 -2.82 -2.41
N ASP A 227 -16.03 -4.02 -2.03
CA ASP A 227 -16.51 -5.27 -2.63
C ASP A 227 -18.01 -5.47 -2.40
N THR A 228 -18.51 -5.10 -1.22
CA THR A 228 -19.94 -5.18 -0.92
C THR A 228 -20.75 -4.22 -1.81
N VAL A 229 -20.29 -2.98 -2.00
CA VAL A 229 -20.93 -2.02 -2.93
C VAL A 229 -20.89 -2.55 -4.37
N ALA A 230 -19.77 -3.12 -4.80
CA ALA A 230 -19.66 -3.73 -6.13
C ALA A 230 -20.62 -4.91 -6.30
N LEU A 231 -20.73 -5.78 -5.28
CA LEU A 231 -21.64 -6.92 -5.26
C LEU A 231 -23.09 -6.46 -5.40
N ILE A 232 -23.51 -5.48 -4.60
CA ILE A 232 -24.85 -4.90 -4.65
C ILE A 232 -25.16 -4.34 -6.05
N ASN A 233 -24.20 -3.65 -6.67
CA ASN A 233 -24.36 -3.11 -8.01
C ASN A 233 -24.54 -4.20 -9.07
N GLU A 234 -23.75 -5.28 -9.00
CA GLU A 234 -23.88 -6.41 -9.94
C GLU A 234 -25.19 -7.18 -9.73
N MET A 235 -25.63 -7.36 -8.48
CA MET A 235 -26.94 -7.94 -8.16
C MET A 235 -28.09 -7.09 -8.72
N ARG A 236 -28.01 -5.76 -8.60
CA ARG A 236 -29.01 -4.83 -9.16
C ARG A 236 -29.10 -4.90 -10.68
N LYS A 237 -27.97 -5.15 -11.36
CA LYS A 237 -27.91 -5.34 -12.82
C LYS A 237 -28.35 -6.75 -13.27
N GLY A 238 -28.60 -7.67 -12.34
CA GLY A 238 -28.87 -9.08 -12.66
C GLY A 238 -27.65 -9.84 -13.20
N ASN A 239 -26.43 -9.35 -12.97
CA ASN A 239 -25.21 -10.02 -13.42
C ASN A 239 -24.71 -11.04 -12.39
N GLU A 240 -25.35 -12.21 -12.38
CA GLU A 240 -25.01 -13.30 -11.44
C GLU A 240 -23.55 -13.76 -11.57
N ALA A 241 -22.99 -13.75 -12.77
CA ALA A 241 -21.59 -14.13 -13.00
C ALA A 241 -20.60 -13.12 -12.40
N GLY A 242 -20.94 -11.83 -12.40
CA GLY A 242 -20.17 -10.78 -11.73
C GLY A 242 -20.24 -10.91 -10.21
N ALA A 243 -21.46 -11.04 -9.68
CA ALA A 243 -21.71 -11.22 -8.26
C ALA A 243 -20.98 -12.47 -7.68
N ALA A 244 -21.04 -13.60 -8.38
CA ALA A 244 -20.37 -14.84 -7.96
C ALA A 244 -18.84 -14.71 -7.85
N ARG A 245 -18.20 -13.91 -8.71
CA ARG A 245 -16.75 -13.65 -8.61
C ARG A 245 -16.39 -12.86 -7.36
N ILE A 246 -17.19 -11.84 -7.04
CA ILE A 246 -16.98 -11.00 -5.85
C ILE A 246 -17.18 -11.84 -4.59
N VAL A 247 -18.29 -12.59 -4.50
CA VAL A 247 -18.55 -13.51 -3.36
C VAL A 247 -17.46 -14.55 -3.19
N SER A 248 -16.89 -15.08 -4.28
CA SER A 248 -15.77 -16.03 -4.21
C SER A 248 -14.49 -15.41 -3.65
N GLY A 249 -14.25 -14.12 -3.91
CA GLY A 249 -13.12 -13.37 -3.34
C GLY A 249 -13.28 -13.06 -1.86
N LEU A 250 -14.52 -12.86 -1.41
CA LEU A 250 -14.89 -12.56 -0.02
C LEU A 250 -14.83 -13.77 0.92
N LYS A 251 -14.75 -14.99 0.38
CA LYS A 251 -14.74 -16.21 1.18
C LYS A 251 -13.35 -16.36 1.83
N PRO A 252 -13.26 -16.50 3.16
CA PRO A 252 -11.97 -16.67 3.83
C PRO A 252 -11.26 -17.90 3.27
N LYS A 253 -9.96 -17.74 2.95
CA LYS A 253 -9.08 -18.86 2.66
C LYS A 253 -8.93 -19.63 3.98
N GLY A 254 -9.63 -20.76 4.07
CA GLY A 254 -9.47 -21.70 5.18
C GLY A 254 -8.07 -22.31 5.20
#